data_AF-A0A2X1JCR7-F1
#
_entry.id   AF-A0A2X1JCR7-F1
#
_cell.length_a   1.000
_cell.length_b   1.000
_cell.length_c   1.000
_cell.angle_alpha   90.00
_cell.angle_beta   90.00
_cell.angle_gamma   90.00
#
_symmetry.space_group_name_H-M   'P 1'
#
loop_
_entity.id
_entity.type
_entity.pdbx_description
1 polymer ?
#
loop_
_entity_poly.entity_id
_entity_poly.type
_entity_poly.pdbx_seq_one_letter_code
_entity_poly.pdbx_strand_id
1 'polypeptide(L)'
;MFEERTSRIIKNLPYIAIVGALIAAVASMKIFAGSEVSIFTLEKAYSAGVTPEQSQTLINQAALAEFMRGLGFVPLIATTALATGLYAVAGFTFVYAVGYLSPNPMVAAVLGAVVISAEVLLLRSIGKWLGRYPSVRNASDNIRNAMNMLMEVALLVGSIFAAIKMAGYTGFSIAVAIYFLNESLGRPVQKMAAPVVAVMITGILLNVLYWLGLFVPA
;
A
#
# COMPACT_ATOMS: atom_id res chain seq x y z
N MET A 1 2.83 -25.32 -16.71
CA MET A 1 2.82 -24.54 -15.44
C MET A 1 2.13 -23.18 -15.58
N PHE A 2 2.65 -22.20 -16.34
CA PHE A 2 2.03 -20.85 -16.43
C PHE A 2 0.61 -20.84 -17.06
N GLU A 3 0.38 -21.71 -18.05
CA GLU A 3 -0.89 -21.78 -18.78
C GLU A 3 -2.04 -22.32 -17.93
N GLU A 4 -1.76 -23.34 -17.12
CA GLU A 4 -2.73 -23.95 -16.20
C GLU A 4 -3.14 -22.97 -15.09
N ARG A 5 -2.18 -22.21 -14.54
CA ARG A 5 -2.45 -21.18 -13.52
C ARG A 5 -3.24 -20.01 -14.08
N THR A 6 -2.94 -19.58 -15.30
CA THR A 6 -3.72 -18.54 -15.99
C THR A 6 -5.15 -19.00 -16.28
N SER A 7 -5.34 -20.26 -16.69
CA SER A 7 -6.67 -20.83 -16.92
C SER A 7 -7.53 -20.85 -15.65
N ARG A 8 -6.94 -21.13 -14.47
CA ARG A 8 -7.65 -21.03 -13.18
C ARG A 8 -8.14 -19.61 -12.88
N ILE A 9 -7.31 -18.60 -13.15
CA ILE A 9 -7.69 -17.19 -12.97
C ILE A 9 -8.85 -16.83 -13.91
N ILE A 10 -8.76 -17.21 -15.19
CA ILE A 10 -9.81 -16.94 -16.19
C ILE A 10 -11.12 -17.66 -15.83
N LYS A 11 -11.06 -18.89 -15.30
CA LYS A 11 -12.26 -19.63 -14.88
C LYS A 11 -13.02 -18.90 -13.76
N ASN A 12 -12.29 -18.21 -12.88
CA ASN A 12 -12.87 -17.43 -11.77
C ASN A 12 -13.11 -15.96 -12.13
N LEU A 13 -12.94 -15.57 -13.40
CA LEU A 13 -13.15 -14.20 -13.89
C LEU A 13 -14.45 -13.54 -13.43
N PRO A 14 -15.63 -14.22 -13.41
CA PRO A 14 -16.86 -13.59 -12.96
C PRO A 14 -16.79 -13.09 -11.52
N TYR A 15 -16.15 -13.86 -10.63
CA TYR A 15 -15.96 -13.46 -9.23
C TYR A 15 -14.98 -12.28 -9.12
N ILE A 16 -13.90 -12.29 -9.89
CA ILE A 16 -12.91 -11.20 -9.91
C ILE A 16 -13.56 -9.92 -10.45
N ALA A 17 -14.40 -10.02 -11.48
CA ALA A 17 -15.12 -8.90 -12.07
C ALA A 17 -16.12 -8.27 -11.08
N ILE A 18 -16.83 -9.09 -10.28
CA ILE A 18 -17.71 -8.59 -9.22
C ILE A 18 -16.91 -7.80 -8.17
N VAL A 19 -15.75 -8.31 -7.76
CA VAL A 19 -14.87 -7.61 -6.81
C VAL A 19 -14.38 -6.29 -7.39
N GLY A 20 -13.97 -6.26 -8.66
CA GLY A 20 -13.60 -5.02 -9.36
C GLY A 20 -14.74 -4.02 -9.45
N ALA A 21 -15.95 -4.48 -9.70
CA ALA A 21 -17.14 -3.65 -9.72
C ALA A 21 -17.40 -3.00 -8.36
N LEU A 22 -17.33 -3.79 -7.29
CA LEU A 22 -17.54 -3.31 -5.92
C LEU A 22 -16.45 -2.30 -5.52
N ILE A 23 -15.19 -2.58 -5.83
CA ILE A 23 -14.08 -1.67 -5.52
C ILE A 23 -14.26 -0.32 -6.23
N ALA A 24 -14.57 -0.33 -7.53
CA ALA A 24 -14.79 0.91 -8.28
C ALA A 24 -16.02 1.68 -7.79
N ALA A 25 -17.11 0.98 -7.43
CA ALA A 25 -18.30 1.59 -6.86
C ALA A 25 -18.00 2.31 -5.54
N VAL A 26 -17.31 1.63 -4.61
CA VAL A 26 -16.97 2.20 -3.30
C VAL A 26 -15.98 3.36 -3.44
N ALA A 27 -15.03 3.28 -4.39
CA ALA A 27 -14.12 4.38 -4.72
C ALA A 27 -14.89 5.61 -5.27
N SER A 28 -15.89 5.39 -6.13
CA SER A 28 -16.75 6.46 -6.66
C SER A 28 -17.66 7.07 -5.58
N MET A 29 -18.03 6.29 -4.55
CA MET A 29 -18.78 6.79 -3.39
C MET A 29 -17.96 7.66 -2.43
N LYS A 30 -16.67 7.91 -2.71
CA LYS A 30 -15.76 8.74 -1.90
C LYS A 30 -15.45 8.18 -0.51
N ILE A 31 -15.81 6.92 -0.26
CA ILE A 31 -15.61 6.24 1.03
C ILE A 31 -14.22 5.59 1.08
N PHE A 32 -13.64 5.28 -0.08
CA PHE A 32 -12.42 4.49 -0.17
C PHE A 32 -11.40 5.09 -1.14
N ALA A 33 -10.18 5.24 -0.65
CA ALA A 33 -9.01 5.51 -1.48
C ALA A 33 -8.12 4.26 -1.56
N GLY A 34 -7.73 3.88 -2.77
CA GLY A 34 -6.99 2.67 -3.07
C GLY A 34 -5.51 2.69 -2.69
N SER A 35 -4.90 3.85 -2.43
CA SER A 35 -3.54 3.93 -1.91
C SER A 35 -3.22 5.24 -1.21
N GLU A 36 -2.12 5.27 -0.46
CA GLU A 36 -1.58 6.46 0.20
C GLU A 36 -1.26 7.60 -0.78
N VAL A 37 -1.00 7.28 -2.05
CA VAL A 37 -0.72 8.28 -3.09
C VAL A 37 -1.97 9.08 -3.46
N SER A 38 -3.15 8.43 -3.46
CA SER A 38 -4.42 9.08 -3.78
C SER A 38 -5.16 9.59 -2.55
N ILE A 39 -4.97 9.00 -1.37
CA ILE A 39 -5.79 9.30 -0.18
C ILE A 39 -5.72 10.77 0.24
N PHE A 40 -4.53 11.34 0.35
CA PHE A 40 -4.36 12.73 0.80
C PHE A 40 -4.80 13.75 -0.26
N THR A 41 -4.67 13.41 -1.54
CA THR A 41 -5.10 14.26 -2.65
C THR A 41 -6.62 14.25 -2.77
N LEU A 42 -7.26 13.09 -2.57
CA LEU A 42 -8.71 12.94 -2.54
C LEU A 42 -9.32 13.57 -1.29
N GLU A 43 -8.69 13.43 -0.13
CA GLU A 43 -9.11 14.12 1.10
C GLU A 43 -9.16 15.63 0.89
N LYS A 44 -8.11 16.21 0.29
CA LYS A 44 -8.10 17.62 -0.10
C LYS A 44 -9.18 17.95 -1.12
N ALA A 45 -9.42 17.08 -2.10
CA ALA A 45 -10.46 17.28 -3.11
C ALA A 45 -11.89 17.27 -2.52
N TYR A 46 -12.09 16.57 -1.41
CA TYR A 46 -13.40 16.43 -0.74
C TYR A 46 -13.55 17.28 0.52
N SER A 47 -12.51 18.01 0.92
CA SER A 47 -12.55 18.92 2.06
C SER A 47 -13.48 20.11 1.83
N ALA A 48 -14.20 20.54 2.87
CA ALA A 48 -15.11 21.68 2.81
C ALA A 48 -14.34 22.98 2.48
N GLY A 49 -14.67 23.62 1.35
CA GLY A 49 -14.07 24.89 0.93
C GLY A 49 -13.41 24.91 -0.46
N VAL A 50 -13.37 23.77 -1.16
CA VAL A 50 -12.78 23.66 -2.50
C VAL A 50 -13.84 23.92 -3.57
N THR A 51 -13.52 24.74 -4.58
CA THR A 51 -14.43 24.97 -5.71
C THR A 51 -14.61 23.69 -6.54
N PRO A 52 -15.76 23.48 -7.21
CA PRO A 52 -16.02 22.27 -7.98
C PRO A 52 -14.93 21.97 -9.04
N GLU A 53 -14.33 23.01 -9.63
CA GLU A 53 -13.25 22.89 -10.60
C GLU A 53 -11.93 22.43 -9.97
N GLN A 54 -11.60 22.94 -8.79
CA GLN A 54 -10.40 22.53 -8.04
C GLN A 54 -10.53 21.09 -7.53
N SER A 55 -11.73 20.69 -7.09
CA SER A 55 -12.01 19.30 -6.72
C SER A 55 -11.77 18.35 -7.90
N GLN A 56 -12.25 18.71 -9.10
CA GLN A 56 -12.07 17.88 -10.29
C GLN A 56 -10.61 17.77 -10.73
N THR A 57 -9.83 18.85 -10.65
CA THR A 57 -8.40 18.80 -10.97
C THR A 57 -7.61 17.92 -10.00
N LEU A 58 -7.92 17.98 -8.70
CA LEU A 58 -7.31 17.12 -7.69
C LEU A 58 -7.70 15.64 -7.86
N ILE A 59 -8.95 15.35 -8.22
CA ILE A 59 -9.38 13.98 -8.55
C ILE A 59 -8.64 13.45 -9.77
N ASN A 60 -8.47 14.27 -10.82
CA ASN A 60 -7.69 13.89 -12.00
C ASN A 60 -6.22 13.63 -11.65
N GLN A 61 -5.62 14.46 -10.79
CA GLN A 61 -4.27 14.23 -10.29
C GLN A 61 -4.16 12.92 -9.51
N ALA A 62 -5.11 12.65 -8.60
CA ALA A 62 -5.15 11.41 -7.82
C ALA A 62 -5.28 10.17 -8.73
N ALA A 63 -6.13 10.24 -9.76
CA ALA A 63 -6.31 9.15 -10.71
C ALA A 63 -5.11 8.95 -11.63
N LEU A 64 -4.48 10.03 -12.11
CA LEU A 64 -3.24 9.94 -12.87
C LEU A 64 -2.13 9.33 -12.02
N ALA A 65 -2.04 9.71 -10.74
CA ALA A 65 -1.07 9.14 -9.82
C ALA A 65 -1.31 7.63 -9.60
N GLU A 66 -2.57 7.19 -9.41
CA GLU A 66 -2.90 5.76 -9.35
C GLU A 66 -2.60 5.03 -10.65
N PHE A 67 -2.86 5.65 -11.80
CA PHE A 67 -2.56 5.04 -13.10
C PHE A 67 -1.06 4.83 -13.29
N MET A 68 -0.25 5.85 -13.01
CA MET A 68 1.21 5.76 -13.06
C MET A 68 1.75 4.72 -12.07
N ARG A 69 1.17 4.68 -10.86
CA ARG A 69 1.48 3.68 -9.85
C ARG A 69 1.15 2.27 -10.33
N GLY A 70 -0.03 2.07 -10.90
CA GLY A 70 -0.47 0.80 -11.48
C GLY A 70 0.51 0.30 -12.53
N LEU A 71 0.90 1.16 -13.48
CA LEU A 71 1.91 0.84 -14.50
C LEU A 71 3.26 0.40 -13.89
N GLY A 72 3.73 1.10 -12.86
CA GLY A 72 4.98 0.77 -12.17
C GLY A 72 4.95 -0.61 -11.48
N PHE A 73 3.78 -1.05 -11.03
CA PHE A 73 3.60 -2.34 -10.35
C PHE A 73 3.09 -3.46 -11.26
N VAL A 74 2.75 -3.22 -12.52
CA VAL A 74 2.32 -4.27 -13.47
C VAL A 74 3.28 -5.47 -13.48
N PRO A 75 4.62 -5.29 -13.60
CA PRO A 75 5.52 -6.43 -13.63
C PRO A 75 5.52 -7.22 -12.32
N LEU A 76 5.40 -6.54 -11.17
CA LEU A 76 5.37 -7.14 -9.84
C LEU A 76 4.11 -7.98 -9.63
N ILE A 77 2.96 -7.43 -10.00
CA ILE A 77 1.65 -8.07 -9.85
C ILE A 77 1.54 -9.23 -10.84
N ALA A 78 1.94 -9.04 -12.09
CA ALA A 78 1.86 -10.07 -13.13
C ALA A 78 2.77 -11.26 -12.81
N THR A 79 4.02 -11.03 -12.41
CA THR A 79 4.95 -12.12 -12.05
C THR A 79 4.47 -12.90 -10.84
N THR A 80 3.93 -12.22 -9.83
CA THR A 80 3.34 -12.86 -8.64
C THR A 80 2.12 -13.69 -9.02
N ALA A 81 1.18 -13.13 -9.80
CA ALA A 81 -0.03 -13.84 -10.23
C ALA A 81 0.28 -15.07 -11.08
N LEU A 82 1.28 -14.98 -11.96
CA LEU A 82 1.76 -16.12 -12.75
C LEU A 82 2.49 -17.18 -11.89
N ALA A 83 3.23 -16.72 -10.88
CA ALA A 83 3.98 -17.58 -9.96
C ALA A 83 3.13 -18.25 -8.87
N THR A 84 1.96 -17.71 -8.51
CA THR A 84 1.08 -18.30 -7.49
C THR A 84 -0.23 -18.83 -8.06
N GLY A 85 -0.68 -18.32 -9.21
CA GLY A 85 -2.02 -18.55 -9.74
C GLY A 85 -3.12 -17.77 -9.01
N LEU A 86 -2.74 -16.84 -8.11
CA LEU A 86 -3.66 -15.97 -7.38
C LEU A 86 -3.55 -14.56 -7.95
N TYR A 87 -4.67 -14.04 -8.46
CA TYR A 87 -4.72 -12.67 -8.95
C TYR A 87 -5.00 -11.69 -7.80
N ALA A 88 -4.39 -10.52 -7.85
CA ALA A 88 -4.58 -9.49 -6.82
C ALA A 88 -6.04 -9.02 -6.79
N VAL A 89 -6.57 -8.77 -5.59
CA VAL A 89 -7.98 -8.39 -5.36
C VAL A 89 -8.37 -7.13 -6.14
N ALA A 90 -7.46 -6.15 -6.24
CA ALA A 90 -7.64 -4.92 -7.01
C ALA A 90 -6.99 -4.95 -8.40
N GLY A 91 -6.58 -6.13 -8.88
CA GLY A 91 -5.89 -6.31 -10.15
C GLY A 91 -4.61 -5.49 -10.30
N PHE A 92 -4.41 -4.84 -11.45
CA PHE A 92 -3.32 -3.89 -11.68
C PHE A 92 -3.61 -2.50 -11.11
N THR A 93 -4.63 -2.37 -10.25
CA THR A 93 -5.03 -1.15 -9.54
C THR A 93 -5.64 -0.06 -10.43
N PHE A 94 -5.81 -0.30 -11.74
CA PHE A 94 -6.48 0.64 -12.65
C PHE A 94 -7.97 0.84 -12.33
N VAL A 95 -8.57 -0.13 -11.62
CA VAL A 95 -9.93 -0.02 -11.07
C VAL A 95 -10.11 1.24 -10.22
N TYR A 96 -9.08 1.68 -9.50
CA TYR A 96 -9.16 2.90 -8.68
C TYR A 96 -9.19 4.17 -9.54
N ALA A 97 -8.32 4.26 -10.54
CA ALA A 97 -8.31 5.41 -11.45
C ALA A 97 -9.67 5.56 -12.15
N VAL A 98 -10.26 4.45 -12.57
CA VAL A 98 -11.58 4.43 -13.21
C VAL A 98 -12.70 4.72 -12.21
N GLY A 99 -12.61 4.20 -10.99
CA GLY A 99 -13.56 4.50 -9.92
C GLY A 99 -13.60 6.00 -9.56
N TYR A 100 -12.45 6.66 -9.52
CA TYR A 100 -12.36 8.09 -9.20
C TYR A 100 -12.89 8.99 -10.31
N LEU A 101 -12.67 8.64 -11.59
CA LEU A 101 -13.16 9.41 -12.74
C LEU A 101 -14.65 9.18 -13.04
N SER A 102 -15.26 8.17 -12.43
CA SER A 102 -16.63 7.77 -12.77
C SER A 102 -17.68 8.71 -12.16
N PRO A 103 -18.66 9.20 -12.95
CA PRO A 103 -19.69 10.14 -12.46
C PRO A 103 -20.72 9.53 -11.51
N ASN A 104 -20.93 8.21 -11.56
CA ASN A 104 -21.95 7.52 -10.78
C ASN A 104 -21.44 6.14 -10.33
N PRO A 105 -21.71 5.71 -9.09
CA PRO A 105 -21.33 4.38 -8.58
C PRO A 105 -21.75 3.19 -9.46
N MET A 106 -22.91 3.24 -10.13
CA MET A 106 -23.32 2.17 -11.07
C MET A 106 -22.45 2.13 -12.32
N VAL A 107 -22.09 3.30 -12.87
CA VAL A 107 -21.19 3.39 -14.03
C VAL A 107 -19.77 2.96 -13.63
N ALA A 108 -19.33 3.36 -12.43
CA ALA A 108 -18.06 2.94 -11.85
C ALA A 108 -18.00 1.42 -11.70
N ALA A 109 -19.08 0.79 -11.23
CA ALA A 109 -19.15 -0.66 -11.08
C ALA A 109 -18.99 -1.40 -12.42
N VAL A 110 -19.70 -0.95 -13.46
CA VAL A 110 -19.60 -1.56 -14.79
C VAL A 110 -18.20 -1.35 -15.38
N LEU A 111 -17.67 -0.13 -15.31
CA LEU A 111 -16.34 0.17 -15.83
C LEU A 111 -15.25 -0.59 -15.06
N GLY A 112 -15.35 -0.69 -13.74
CA GLY A 112 -14.45 -1.47 -12.89
C GLY A 112 -14.46 -2.96 -13.24
N ALA A 113 -15.65 -3.54 -13.48
CA ALA A 113 -15.79 -4.92 -13.94
C ALA A 113 -15.11 -5.15 -15.30
N VAL A 114 -15.32 -4.23 -16.25
CA VAL A 114 -14.73 -4.29 -17.59
C VAL A 114 -13.21 -4.18 -17.52
N VAL A 115 -12.69 -3.24 -16.74
CA VAL A 115 -11.24 -3.01 -16.57
C VAL A 115 -10.58 -4.24 -16.00
N ILE A 116 -11.05 -4.77 -14.86
CA ILE A 116 -10.43 -5.96 -14.27
C ILE A 116 -10.54 -7.17 -15.21
N SER A 117 -11.65 -7.28 -15.94
CA SER A 117 -11.81 -8.37 -16.91
C SER A 117 -10.78 -8.25 -18.03
N ALA A 118 -10.56 -7.04 -18.55
CA ALA A 118 -9.52 -6.77 -19.53
C ALA A 118 -8.11 -7.04 -18.97
N GLU A 119 -7.82 -6.62 -17.73
CA GLU A 119 -6.54 -6.87 -17.07
C GLU A 119 -6.22 -8.37 -16.97
N VAL A 120 -7.21 -9.18 -16.55
CA VAL A 120 -7.05 -10.64 -16.43
C VAL A 120 -6.82 -11.30 -17.79
N LEU A 121 -7.54 -10.87 -18.83
CA LEU A 121 -7.34 -11.38 -20.19
C LEU A 121 -5.95 -10.99 -20.75
N LEU A 122 -5.49 -9.78 -20.44
CA LEU A 122 -4.17 -9.28 -20.84
C LEU A 122 -3.02 -9.90 -20.05
N LEU A 123 -3.28 -10.50 -18.88
CA LEU A 123 -2.27 -11.09 -18.00
C LEU A 123 -1.39 -12.11 -18.72
N ARG A 124 -1.96 -12.93 -19.61
CA ARG A 124 -1.19 -13.91 -20.41
C ARG A 124 -0.22 -13.22 -21.36
N SER A 125 -0.66 -12.14 -22.01
CA SER A 125 0.15 -11.38 -22.96
C SER A 125 1.29 -10.66 -22.23
N ILE A 126 0.96 -9.97 -21.14
CA ILE A 126 1.93 -9.29 -20.27
C ILE A 126 2.96 -10.27 -19.73
N GLY A 127 2.53 -11.46 -19.28
CA GLY A 127 3.42 -12.52 -18.82
C GLY A 127 4.43 -12.98 -19.87
N LYS A 128 3.98 -13.20 -21.11
CA LYS A 128 4.87 -13.56 -22.23
C LYS A 128 5.84 -12.42 -22.55
N TRP A 129 5.35 -11.17 -22.55
CA TRP A 129 6.16 -9.99 -22.81
C TRP A 129 7.25 -9.79 -21.75
N LEU A 130 6.90 -9.91 -20.46
CA LEU A 130 7.86 -9.85 -19.35
C LEU A 130 8.89 -10.98 -19.40
N GLY A 131 8.51 -12.16 -19.91
CA GLY A 131 9.45 -13.24 -20.17
C GLY A 131 10.51 -12.90 -21.24
N ARG A 132 10.18 -12.01 -22.18
CA ARG A 132 11.10 -11.55 -23.24
C ARG A 132 11.99 -10.38 -22.80
N TYR A 133 11.60 -9.63 -21.78
CA TYR A 133 12.35 -8.49 -21.25
C TYR A 133 12.73 -8.66 -19.77
N PRO A 134 13.81 -9.43 -19.47
CA PRO A 134 14.24 -9.70 -18.10
C PRO A 134 14.59 -8.45 -17.29
N SER A 135 15.06 -7.38 -17.94
CA SER A 135 15.38 -6.11 -17.29
C SER A 135 14.18 -5.47 -16.58
N VAL A 136 12.99 -5.54 -17.18
CA VAL A 136 11.74 -5.01 -16.60
C VAL A 136 11.32 -5.84 -15.39
N ARG A 137 11.52 -7.17 -15.45
CA ARG A 137 11.29 -8.05 -14.30
C ARG A 137 12.26 -7.74 -13.15
N ASN A 138 13.55 -7.59 -13.45
CA ASN A 138 14.57 -7.27 -12.46
C ASN A 138 14.33 -5.90 -11.80
N ALA A 139 13.87 -4.91 -12.57
CA ALA A 139 13.48 -3.60 -12.03
C ALA A 139 12.35 -3.75 -10.99
N SER A 140 11.38 -4.62 -11.26
CA SER A 140 10.30 -4.93 -10.30
C SER A 140 10.79 -5.65 -9.04
N ASP A 141 11.73 -6.59 -9.17
CA ASP A 141 12.33 -7.25 -8.00
C ASP A 141 13.13 -6.24 -7.15
N ASN A 142 13.80 -5.28 -7.78
CA ASN A 142 14.46 -4.17 -7.09
C ASN A 142 13.45 -3.26 -6.38
N ILE A 143 12.29 -2.97 -6.98
CA ILE A 143 11.21 -2.23 -6.33
C ILE A 143 10.73 -2.97 -5.06
N ARG A 144 10.56 -4.30 -5.13
CA ARG A 144 10.18 -5.11 -3.96
C ARG A 144 11.21 -5.03 -2.84
N ASN A 145 12.50 -5.11 -3.18
CA ASN A 145 13.58 -4.97 -2.20
C ASN A 145 13.61 -3.55 -1.60
N ALA A 146 13.45 -2.53 -2.44
CA ALA A 146 13.40 -1.14 -2.00
C ALA A 146 12.21 -0.88 -1.07
N MET A 147 11.05 -1.48 -1.31
CA MET A 147 9.89 -1.39 -0.40
C MET A 147 10.21 -1.90 1.00
N ASN A 148 10.87 -3.07 1.11
CA ASN A 148 11.25 -3.63 2.41
C ASN A 148 12.24 -2.72 3.15
N MET A 149 13.26 -2.23 2.45
CA MET A 149 14.27 -1.33 3.02
C MET A 149 13.66 0.02 3.44
N LEU A 150 12.80 0.60 2.60
CA LEU A 150 12.13 1.86 2.89
C LEU A 150 11.25 1.75 4.12
N MET A 151 10.51 0.65 4.31
CA MET A 151 9.73 0.44 5.52
C MET A 151 10.59 0.27 6.77
N GLU A 152 11.72 -0.46 6.70
CA GLU A 152 12.64 -0.60 7.83
C GLU A 152 13.17 0.78 8.28
N VAL A 153 13.62 1.61 7.33
CA VAL A 153 14.16 2.94 7.63
C VAL A 153 13.06 3.91 8.10
N ALA A 154 11.90 3.93 7.43
CA ALA A 154 10.79 4.81 7.79
C ALA A 154 10.26 4.51 9.20
N LEU A 155 10.07 3.23 9.53
CA LEU A 155 9.62 2.82 10.86
C LEU A 155 10.68 3.11 11.92
N LEU A 156 11.97 2.92 11.62
CA LEU A 156 13.05 3.25 12.55
C LEU A 156 13.09 4.75 12.86
N VAL A 157 13.12 5.60 11.83
CA VAL A 157 13.19 7.05 11.99
C VAL A 157 11.93 7.58 12.66
N GLY A 158 10.74 7.14 12.24
CA GLY A 158 9.47 7.54 12.85
C GLY A 158 9.36 7.12 14.31
N SER A 159 9.81 5.91 14.64
CA SER A 159 9.90 5.40 16.02
C SER A 159 10.81 6.27 16.89
N ILE A 160 11.99 6.64 16.39
CA ILE A 160 12.92 7.53 17.09
C ILE A 160 12.28 8.89 17.38
N PHE A 161 11.64 9.51 16.38
CA PHE A 161 10.95 10.79 16.58
C PHE A 161 9.81 10.68 17.59
N ALA A 162 9.05 9.57 17.58
CA ALA A 162 8.00 9.33 18.55
C ALA A 162 8.57 9.22 19.98
N ALA A 163 9.67 8.48 20.17
CA ALA A 163 10.33 8.35 21.46
C ALA A 163 10.86 9.69 21.99
N ILE A 164 11.47 10.50 21.11
CA ILE A 164 11.92 11.87 21.45
C ILE A 164 10.74 12.74 21.86
N LYS A 165 9.60 12.64 21.17
CA LYS A 165 8.40 13.41 21.51
C LYS A 165 7.80 13.00 22.86
N MET A 166 7.96 11.74 23.29
CA MET A 166 7.41 11.25 24.56
C MET A 166 8.22 11.71 25.79
N ALA A 167 9.55 11.69 25.72
CA ALA A 167 10.41 11.94 26.88
C ALA A 167 11.80 12.52 26.54
N GLY A 168 11.92 13.23 25.41
CA GLY A 168 13.18 13.82 24.97
C GLY A 168 14.30 12.79 24.83
N TYR A 169 15.47 13.13 25.37
CA TYR A 169 16.64 12.24 25.35
C TYR A 169 16.43 10.94 26.13
N THR A 170 15.66 10.96 27.22
CA THR A 170 15.37 9.76 28.01
C THR A 170 14.58 8.74 27.20
N GLY A 171 13.52 9.18 26.52
CA GLY A 171 12.73 8.33 25.63
C GLY A 171 13.56 7.77 24.48
N PHE A 172 14.39 8.61 23.87
CA PHE A 172 15.34 8.18 22.84
C PHE A 172 16.29 7.08 23.33
N SER A 173 16.97 7.29 24.46
CA SER A 173 17.94 6.33 24.99
C SER A 173 17.31 4.99 25.32
N ILE A 174 16.12 4.97 25.92
CA ILE A 174 15.41 3.72 26.25
C ILE A 174 14.98 2.99 24.96
N ALA A 175 14.40 3.70 23.99
CA ALA A 175 13.97 3.09 22.73
C ALA A 175 15.15 2.51 21.94
N VAL A 176 16.27 3.24 21.87
CA VAL A 176 17.49 2.78 21.21
C VAL A 176 18.10 1.58 21.95
N ALA A 177 18.13 1.59 23.28
CA ALA A 177 18.61 0.46 24.08
C ALA A 177 17.80 -0.82 23.83
N ILE A 178 16.46 -0.72 23.79
CA ILE A 178 15.58 -1.86 23.52
C ILE A 178 15.76 -2.36 22.08
N TYR A 179 15.91 -1.45 21.12
CA TYR A 179 16.17 -1.82 19.72
C TYR A 179 17.50 -2.58 19.57
N PHE A 180 18.59 -2.08 20.17
CA PHE A 180 19.89 -2.78 20.14
C PHE A 180 19.90 -4.06 20.95
N LEU A 181 19.12 -4.15 22.02
CA LEU A 181 18.93 -5.40 22.76
C LEU A 181 18.28 -6.46 21.87
N ASN A 182 17.28 -6.09 21.07
CA ASN A 182 16.72 -7.02 20.08
C ASN A 182 17.78 -7.47 19.06
N GLU A 183 18.65 -6.56 18.62
CA GLU A 183 19.73 -6.88 17.67
C GLU A 183 20.78 -7.83 18.28
N SER A 184 21.16 -7.63 19.55
CA SER A 184 22.14 -8.45 20.26
C SER A 184 21.61 -9.83 20.64
N LEU A 185 20.30 -9.97 20.88
CA LEU A 185 19.62 -11.24 21.14
C LEU A 185 19.39 -12.10 19.89
N GLY A 186 19.94 -11.70 18.74
CA GLY A 186 19.79 -12.44 17.47
C GLY A 186 18.47 -12.14 16.75
N ARG A 187 17.86 -10.98 17.01
CA ARG A 187 16.61 -10.51 16.38
C ARG A 187 15.40 -11.43 16.64
N PRO A 188 15.03 -11.67 17.92
CA PRO A 188 13.79 -12.39 18.23
C PRO A 188 12.56 -11.66 17.67
N VAL A 189 12.59 -10.32 17.63
CA VAL A 189 11.62 -9.50 16.90
C VAL A 189 12.15 -9.22 15.50
N GLN A 190 11.29 -9.46 14.50
CA GLN A 190 11.59 -9.19 13.09
C GLN A 190 12.00 -7.73 12.88
N LYS A 191 13.03 -7.49 12.06
CA LYS A 191 13.64 -6.15 11.85
C LYS A 191 12.63 -5.05 11.51
N MET A 192 11.57 -5.37 10.77
CA MET A 192 10.53 -4.41 10.42
C MET A 192 9.66 -4.00 11.63
N ALA A 193 9.44 -4.90 12.58
CA ALA A 193 8.63 -4.63 13.77
C ALA A 193 9.46 -4.09 14.95
N ALA A 194 10.76 -4.39 14.97
CA ALA A 194 11.64 -4.08 16.10
C ALA A 194 11.63 -2.59 16.53
N PRO A 195 11.68 -1.59 15.62
CA PRO A 195 11.65 -0.20 16.04
C PRO A 195 10.32 0.22 16.70
N VAL A 196 9.21 -0.24 16.12
CA VAL A 196 7.86 0.09 16.63
C VAL A 196 7.63 -0.55 17.99
N VAL A 197 8.03 -1.82 18.14
CA VAL A 197 7.94 -2.54 19.43
C VAL A 197 8.82 -1.87 20.49
N ALA A 198 10.04 -1.47 20.13
CA ALA A 198 10.93 -0.78 21.06
C ALA A 198 10.29 0.50 21.61
N VAL A 199 9.66 1.31 20.76
CA VAL A 199 8.97 2.54 21.19
C VAL A 199 7.72 2.26 22.00
N MET A 200 6.94 1.24 21.65
CA MET A 200 5.78 0.85 22.46
C MET A 200 6.20 0.44 23.88
N ILE A 201 7.26 -0.35 24.02
CA ILE A 201 7.80 -0.73 25.32
C ILE A 201 8.31 0.50 26.07
N THR A 202 9.03 1.41 25.39
CA THR A 202 9.45 2.69 25.98
C THR A 202 8.26 3.49 26.50
N GLY A 203 7.18 3.60 25.73
CA GLY A 203 5.96 4.30 26.17
C GLY A 203 5.33 3.66 27.41
N ILE A 204 5.26 2.33 27.48
CA ILE A 204 4.78 1.61 28.67
C ILE A 204 5.69 1.88 29.87
N LEU A 205 7.01 1.79 29.70
CA LEU A 205 7.98 2.04 30.77
C LEU A 205 7.88 3.46 31.31
N LEU A 206 7.77 4.46 30.42
CA LEU A 206 7.61 5.86 30.81
C LEU A 206 6.33 6.10 31.62
N ASN A 207 5.22 5.44 31.25
CA ASN A 207 3.98 5.51 32.02
C ASN A 207 4.13 4.88 33.42
N VAL A 208 4.86 3.77 33.54
CA VAL A 208 5.16 3.15 34.85
C VAL A 208 6.08 4.05 35.68
N LEU A 209 7.11 4.63 35.08
CA LEU A 209 8.03 5.57 35.72
C LEU A 209 7.31 6.83 36.22
N TYR A 210 6.33 7.33 35.45
CA TYR A 210 5.46 8.42 35.85
C TYR A 210 4.62 8.04 37.07
N TRP A 211 4.02 6.85 37.07
CA TRP A 211 3.21 6.38 38.20
C TRP A 211 4.01 6.18 39.49
N LEU A 212 5.29 5.83 39.38
CA LEU A 212 6.23 5.71 40.50
C LEU A 212 6.83 7.06 40.95
N GLY A 213 6.47 8.18 40.32
CA GLY A 213 6.98 9.52 40.63
C GLY A 213 8.44 9.76 40.23
N LEU A 214 9.04 8.83 39.47
CA LEU A 214 10.43 8.86 39.01
C LEU A 214 10.61 9.59 37.67
N PHE A 215 9.51 9.98 37.02
CA PHE A 215 9.51 10.70 35.76
C PHE A 215 8.39 11.75 35.75
N VAL A 216 8.73 13.00 35.42
CA VAL A 216 7.75 14.07 35.15
C VAL A 216 7.82 14.35 33.65
N PRO A 217 6.74 14.11 32.87
CA PRO A 217 6.71 14.52 31.48
C PRO A 217 6.85 16.04 31.41
N ALA A 218 7.75 16.52 30.55
CA ALA A 218 7.89 17.94 30.25
C ALA A 218 6.69 18.47 29.46
#